data_AF-A0A4Q4D2Q4-F1
#
_entry.id   AF-A0A4Q4D2Q4-F1
#
_cell.length_a   1.000
_cell.length_b   1.000
_cell.length_c   1.000
_cell.angle_alpha   90.00
_cell.angle_beta   90.00
_cell.angle_gamma   90.00
#
_symmetry.space_group_name_H-M   'P 1'
#
loop_
_entity.id
_entity.type
_entity.pdbx_description
1 polymer ?
#
loop_
_entity_poly.entity_id
_entity_poly.type
_entity_poly.pdbx_seq_one_letter_code
_entity_poly.pdbx_strand_id
1 'polypeptide(L)' 'TPMPGSRNGRATLVLTSSPALLQAADRVVVVHGGRVVLTGSHAQLLDDPGYREDVLR' A
#
# COMPACT_ATOMS: atom_id res chain seq x y z
N THR A 1 10.14 14.06 -23.32
CA THR A 1 11.49 13.99 -22.71
C THR A 1 11.34 13.59 -21.26
N PRO A 2 12.02 12.55 -20.74
CA PRO A 2 12.04 12.29 -19.30
C PRO A 2 12.79 13.42 -18.58
N MET A 3 12.37 13.80 -17.37
CA MET A 3 12.95 14.89 -16.60
C MET A 3 14.33 14.50 -16.02
N PRO A 4 15.40 15.31 -16.23
CA PRO A 4 16.72 15.03 -15.70
C PRO A 4 16.75 15.31 -14.19
N GLY A 5 16.93 14.27 -13.38
CA GLY A 5 16.99 14.39 -11.93
C GLY A 5 16.55 13.16 -11.14
N SER A 6 16.06 12.10 -11.78
CA SER A 6 15.84 10.82 -11.09
C SER A 6 17.19 10.21 -10.73
N ARG A 7 17.72 10.57 -9.56
CA ARG A 7 18.43 9.58 -8.74
C ARG A 7 17.42 8.47 -8.54
N ASN A 8 17.52 7.41 -9.35
CA ASN A 8 16.59 6.28 -9.35
C ASN A 8 16.55 5.66 -7.95
N GLY A 9 15.69 6.21 -7.09
CA GLY A 9 15.31 5.57 -5.84
C GLY A 9 14.72 4.23 -6.22
N ARG A 10 15.38 3.16 -5.79
CA ARG A 10 14.83 1.82 -5.96
C ARG A 10 13.48 1.80 -5.26
N ALA A 11 12.44 1.44 -5.98
CA ALA A 11 11.12 1.19 -5.41
C ALA A 11 10.92 -0.33 -5.38
N THR A 12 10.54 -0.84 -4.21
CA THR A 12 10.18 -2.25 -4.04
C THR A 12 8.67 -2.33 -3.94
N LEU A 13 8.05 -3.07 -4.86
CA LEU A 13 6.63 -3.38 -4.79
C LEU A 13 6.47 -4.79 -4.22
N VAL A 14 5.66 -4.91 -3.16
CA VAL A 14 5.33 -6.18 -2.53
C VAL A 14 3.83 -6.37 -2.59
N LEU A 15 3.39 -7.49 -3.16
CA LEU A 15 1.99 -7.95 -3.10
C LEU A 15 1.88 -8.87 -1.89
N THR A 16 1.12 -8.46 -0.87
CA THR A 16 1.00 -9.21 0.37
C THR A 16 -0.31 -8.91 1.09
N SER A 17 -0.81 -9.91 1.80
CA SER A 17 -1.85 -9.78 2.82
C SER A 17 -1.29 -9.79 4.25
N SER A 18 0.03 -9.93 4.42
CA SER A 18 0.65 -10.03 5.73
C SER A 18 0.61 -8.68 6.47
N PRO A 19 -0.03 -8.60 7.66
CA PRO A 19 -0.09 -7.36 8.43
C PRO A 19 1.28 -6.80 8.78
N ALA A 20 2.27 -7.67 9.03
CA ALA A 20 3.63 -7.25 9.36
C ALA A 20 4.32 -6.52 8.19
N LEU A 21 4.14 -7.02 6.96
CA LEU A 21 4.69 -6.37 5.78
C LEU A 21 3.92 -5.10 5.42
N LEU A 22 2.60 -5.08 5.63
CA LEU A 22 1.77 -3.89 5.46
C LEU A 22 2.18 -2.79 6.45
N GLN A 23 2.44 -3.14 7.72
CA GLN A 23 2.94 -2.21 8.74
C GLN A 23 4.31 -1.62 8.39
N ALA A 24 5.20 -2.41 7.80
CA ALA A 24 6.54 -1.96 7.41
C ALA A 24 6.57 -1.14 6.11
N ALA A 25 5.48 -1.15 5.33
CA ALA A 25 5.42 -0.45 4.06
C ALA A 25 5.27 1.06 4.25
N ASP A 26 6.06 1.84 3.51
CA ASP A 26 5.92 3.30 3.45
C ASP A 26 4.53 3.72 2.90
N ARG A 27 3.96 2.89 2.03
CA ARG A 27 2.66 3.08 1.41
C ARG A 27 1.99 1.75 1.11
N VAL A 28 0.73 1.64 1.49
CA VAL A 28 -0.18 0.55 1.14
C VAL A 28 -1.16 1.05 0.09
N VAL A 29 -1.39 0.23 -0.94
CA VAL A 29 -2.37 0.46 -2.01
C VAL A 29 -3.32 -0.73 -2.01
N VAL A 30 -4.61 -0.47 -1.78
CA VAL A 30 -5.65 -1.51 -1.77
C VAL A 30 -6.32 -1.53 -3.12
N VAL A 31 -6.36 -2.70 -3.75
CA VAL A 31 -6.97 -2.91 -5.07
C VAL A 31 -8.17 -3.83 -4.93
N HIS A 32 -9.33 -3.38 -5.39
CA HIS A 32 -10.55 -4.15 -5.46
C HIS A 32 -11.17 -4.02 -6.86
N GLY A 33 -11.59 -5.13 -7.47
CA GLY A 33 -12.15 -5.12 -8.82
C GLY A 33 -11.24 -4.51 -9.89
N GLY A 34 -9.92 -4.63 -9.74
CA GLY A 34 -8.94 -4.04 -10.66
C GLY A 34 -8.75 -2.52 -10.53
N ARG A 35 -9.30 -1.91 -9.48
CA ARG A 35 -9.16 -0.47 -9.20
C ARG A 35 -8.56 -0.23 -7.83
N VAL A 36 -7.74 0.82 -7.71
CA VAL A 36 -7.28 1.30 -6.41
C VAL A 36 -8.47 1.90 -5.68
N VAL A 37 -8.79 1.36 -4.51
CA VAL A 37 -9.90 1.83 -3.67
C VAL A 37 -9.42 2.63 -2.47
N LEU A 38 -8.24 2.31 -1.94
CA LEU A 38 -7.63 3.01 -0.81
C LEU A 38 -6.12 3.15 -1.02
N THR A 39 -5.54 4.21 -0.45
CA THR A 39 -4.09 4.42 -0.40
C THR A 39 -3.73 5.20 0.86
N GLY A 40 -2.72 4.73 1.58
CA GLY A 40 -2.27 5.33 2.84
C GLY A 40 -1.19 4.49 3.51
N SER A 41 -0.77 4.85 4.72
CA SER A 41 -0.03 3.93 5.57
C SER A 41 -0.97 2.87 6.14
N HIS A 42 -0.43 1.73 6.59
CA HIS A 42 -1.25 0.71 7.26
C HIS A 42 -2.06 1.29 8.43
N ALA A 43 -1.45 2.16 9.25
CA ALA A 43 -2.12 2.79 10.38
C ALA A 43 -3.33 3.64 9.96
N GLN A 44 -3.21 4.42 8.88
CA GLN A 44 -4.31 5.23 8.35
C GLN A 44 -5.44 4.37 7.78
N LEU A 45 -5.09 3.23 7.17
CA LEU A 45 -6.09 2.36 6.55
C LEU A 45 -6.88 1.55 7.58
N LEU A 46 -6.38 1.35 8.81
CA LEU A 46 -7.12 0.67 9.88
C LEU A 46 -8.39 1.43 10.33
N ASP A 47 -8.49 2.72 10.01
CA ASP A 47 -9.70 3.51 10.22
C ASP A 47 -10.85 3.08 9.28
N ASP A 48 -10.51 2.47 8.13
CA ASP A 48 -11.50 1.90 7.22
C ASP A 48 -11.94 0.50 7.72
N PRO A 49 -13.25 0.28 7.98
CA PRO A 49 -13.74 -0.99 8.49
C PRO A 49 -13.56 -2.15 7.52
N GLY A 50 -13.67 -1.92 6.20
CA GLY A 50 -13.46 -2.97 5.20
C GLY A 50 -12.01 -3.43 5.15
N TYR A 51 -11.07 -2.47 5.12
CA TYR A 51 -9.64 -2.79 5.18
C TYR A 51 -9.28 -3.56 6.45
N ARG A 52 -9.81 -3.13 7.60
CA ARG A 52 -9.56 -3.78 8.89
C ARG A 52 -10.11 -5.21 8.94
N GLU A 53 -11.29 -5.46 8.38
CA GLU A 53 -11.86 -6.81 8.27
C GLU A 53 -11.02 -7.71 7.36
N ASP A 54 -10.54 -7.18 6.23
CA ASP A 54 -9.74 -7.94 5.27
C ASP A 54 -8.36 -8.33 5.82
N VAL A 55 -7.77 -7.48 6.68
CA VAL A 55 -6.39 -7.64 7.15
C VAL A 55 -6.27 -8.28 8.54
N LEU A 56 -7.29 -8.16 9.41
CA LEU A 56 -7.26 -8.73 10.77
C LEU A 56 -7.87 -10.15 10.87
N ARG A 57 -8.35 -10.73 9.77
CA ARG A 57 -8.84 -12.11 9.71
C ARG A 57 -7.70 -13.11 9.54
#